data_AF-A0A530JU49-F1
#
_entry.id   AF-A0A530JU49-F1
#
_cell.length_a   1.000
_cell.length_b   1.000
_cell.length_c   1.000
_cell.angle_alpha   90.00
_cell.angle_beta   90.00
_cell.angle_gamma   90.00
#
_symmetry.space_group_name_H-M   'P 1'
#
loop_
_entity.id
_entity.type
_entity.pdbx_description
1 polymer ?
#
loop_
_entity_poly.entity_id
_entity_poly.type
_entity_poly.pdbx_seq_one_letter_code
_entity_poly.pdbx_strand_id
1 'polypeptide(L)'
;PKQGKMVIGTVKGDIHDIGKNLVGMMMEGAGFDVIDLGINNAVEKYMAAIEEHKPDIVGMSALLTTTMPYMKVVIDTMKEKG
;
A
#
# COMPACT_ATOMS: atom_id res chain seq x y z
N PRO A 1 4.17 7.77 -21.79
CA PRO A 1 4.72 6.52 -21.21
C PRO A 1 4.20 6.37 -19.78
N LYS A 2 3.82 5.15 -19.32
CA LYS A 2 3.50 4.93 -17.90
C LYS A 2 4.78 5.14 -17.08
N GLN A 3 4.70 5.93 -16.01
CA GLN A 3 5.88 6.29 -15.19
C GLN A 3 6.34 5.16 -14.28
N GLY A 4 5.42 4.28 -13.91
CA GLY A 4 5.64 3.15 -13.01
C GLY A 4 4.32 2.66 -12.46
N LYS A 5 4.39 1.70 -11.54
CA LYS A 5 3.25 1.10 -10.88
C LYS A 5 3.36 1.22 -9.38
N MET A 6 2.26 1.57 -8.73
CA MET A 6 2.15 1.68 -7.29
C MET A 6 1.10 0.73 -6.76
N VAL A 7 1.40 0.02 -5.67
CA VAL A 7 0.40 -0.62 -4.82
C VAL A 7 0.23 0.23 -3.57
N ILE A 8 -0.99 0.55 -3.15
CA ILE A 8 -1.25 1.30 -1.92
C ILE A 8 -2.40 0.68 -1.13
N GLY A 9 -2.34 0.70 0.20
CA GLY A 9 -3.42 0.21 1.05
C GLY A 9 -3.38 0.77 2.46
N THR A 10 -4.51 0.76 3.15
CA THR A 10 -4.56 1.02 4.60
C THR A 10 -4.32 -0.29 5.36
N VAL A 11 -3.44 -0.25 6.35
CA VAL A 11 -2.98 -1.45 7.08
C VAL A 11 -4.06 -2.07 7.97
N LYS A 12 -3.83 -3.33 8.37
CA LYS A 12 -4.71 -4.07 9.27
C LYS A 12 -5.03 -3.28 10.54
N GLY A 13 -6.30 -3.31 10.93
CA GLY A 13 -6.83 -2.61 12.10
C GLY A 13 -7.18 -1.15 11.84
N ASP A 14 -6.89 -0.62 10.64
CA ASP A 14 -7.23 0.75 10.28
C ASP A 14 -8.20 0.78 9.09
N ILE A 15 -9.16 1.70 9.15
CA ILE A 15 -10.25 1.87 8.18
C ILE A 15 -10.26 3.25 7.52
N HIS A 16 -9.34 4.14 7.91
CA HIS A 16 -9.31 5.50 7.37
C HIS A 16 -8.60 5.49 6.01
N ASP A 17 -9.22 6.11 5.01
CA ASP A 17 -8.79 6.02 3.61
C ASP A 17 -8.72 7.36 2.89
N ILE A 18 -9.29 8.44 3.44
CA ILE A 18 -9.33 9.76 2.77
C ILE A 18 -7.92 10.20 2.31
N GLY A 19 -6.94 10.14 3.20
CA GLY A 19 -5.55 10.51 2.87
C GLY A 19 -4.92 9.58 1.84
N LYS A 20 -5.20 8.27 1.93
CA LYS A 20 -4.75 7.26 0.96
C LYS A 20 -5.33 7.53 -0.43
N ASN A 21 -6.63 7.79 -0.52
CA ASN A 21 -7.34 8.01 -1.78
C ASN A 21 -6.82 9.30 -2.46
N LEU A 22 -6.55 10.34 -1.67
CA LEU A 22 -5.91 11.56 -2.19
C LEU A 22 -4.54 11.25 -2.79
N VAL A 23 -3.67 10.51 -2.08
CA VAL A 23 -2.35 10.11 -2.60
C VAL A 23 -2.50 9.24 -3.85
N GLY A 24 -3.44 8.30 -3.87
CA GLY A 24 -3.74 7.47 -5.05
C GLY A 24 -4.08 8.32 -6.28
N MET A 25 -5.05 9.24 -6.15
CA MET A 25 -5.43 10.16 -7.24
C MET A 25 -4.27 11.05 -7.70
N MET A 26 -3.41 11.52 -6.77
CA MET A 26 -2.22 12.30 -7.14
C MET A 26 -1.23 11.49 -7.97
N MET A 27 -1.04 10.21 -7.63
CA MET A 27 -0.13 9.31 -8.34
C MET A 27 -0.67 8.92 -9.72
N GLU A 28 -1.97 8.65 -9.84
CA GLU A 28 -2.63 8.48 -11.13
C GLU A 28 -2.48 9.72 -12.01
N GLY A 29 -2.71 10.92 -11.45
CA GLY A 29 -2.52 12.19 -12.15
C GLY A 29 -1.07 12.44 -12.59
N ALA A 30 -0.09 11.89 -11.86
CA ALA A 30 1.32 11.90 -12.24
C ALA A 30 1.71 10.84 -13.29
N GLY A 31 0.77 9.99 -13.72
CA GLY A 31 0.98 8.98 -14.76
C GLY A 31 1.44 7.61 -14.26
N PHE A 32 1.24 7.32 -12.97
CA PHE A 32 1.44 5.98 -12.40
C PHE A 32 0.19 5.11 -12.58
N ASP A 33 0.42 3.79 -12.68
CA ASP A 33 -0.63 2.78 -12.60
C ASP A 33 -0.83 2.40 -11.13
N VAL A 34 -1.98 2.74 -10.54
CA VAL A 34 -2.22 2.60 -9.10
C VAL A 34 -3.16 1.42 -8.82
N ILE A 35 -2.70 0.49 -7.98
CA ILE A 35 -3.49 -0.60 -7.42
C ILE A 35 -3.80 -0.28 -5.96
N ASP A 36 -5.07 -0.01 -5.69
CA ASP A 36 -5.56 0.26 -4.34
C ASP A 36 -6.08 -1.03 -3.69
N LEU A 37 -5.45 -1.44 -2.59
CA LEU A 37 -5.87 -2.60 -1.79
C LEU A 37 -7.08 -2.28 -0.91
N GLY A 38 -7.48 -1.01 -0.80
CA GLY A 38 -8.56 -0.54 0.06
C GLY A 38 -8.09 -0.43 1.51
N ILE A 39 -8.92 -0.88 2.44
CA ILE A 39 -8.70 -0.72 3.89
C ILE A 39 -8.54 -2.03 4.64
N ASN A 40 -8.01 -1.94 5.86
CA ASN A 40 -7.85 -3.06 6.78
C ASN A 40 -7.12 -4.27 6.16
N ASN A 41 -5.96 -4.02 5.53
CA ASN A 41 -5.23 -5.04 4.78
C ASN A 41 -4.16 -5.72 5.65
N ALA A 42 -4.24 -7.05 5.72
CA ALA A 42 -3.21 -7.87 6.33
C ALA A 42 -1.99 -8.02 5.41
N VAL A 43 -0.85 -8.41 5.98
CA VAL A 43 0.43 -8.52 5.28
C VAL A 43 0.36 -9.45 4.06
N GLU A 44 -0.45 -10.51 4.13
CA GLU A 44 -0.63 -11.48 3.06
C GLU A 44 -1.19 -10.83 1.79
N LYS A 45 -2.08 -9.84 1.96
CA LYS A 45 -2.67 -9.12 0.83
C LYS A 45 -1.66 -8.18 0.15
N TYR A 46 -0.76 -7.57 0.92
CA TYR A 46 0.36 -6.82 0.34
C TYR A 46 1.30 -7.75 -0.41
N MET A 47 1.66 -8.91 0.17
CA MET A 47 2.56 -9.86 -0.49
C MET A 47 1.97 -10.39 -1.79
N ALA A 48 0.69 -10.78 -1.79
CA ALA A 48 -0.01 -11.22 -2.99
C ALA A 48 -0.03 -10.14 -4.08
N ALA A 49 -0.33 -8.89 -3.71
CA ALA A 49 -0.36 -7.77 -4.66
C ALA A 49 1.04 -7.45 -5.23
N ILE A 50 2.10 -7.58 -4.42
CA ILE A 50 3.48 -7.39 -4.87
C ILE A 50 3.87 -8.49 -5.86
N GLU A 51 3.57 -9.75 -5.55
CA GLU A 51 3.86 -10.89 -6.42
C GLU A 51 3.08 -10.82 -7.74
N GLU A 52 1.79 -10.46 -7.69
CA GLU A 52 0.92 -10.37 -8.86
C GLU A 52 1.26 -9.18 -9.76
N HIS A 53 1.40 -7.99 -9.17
CA HIS A 53 1.47 -6.75 -9.94
C HIS A 53 2.88 -6.26 -10.18
N LYS A 54 3.86 -6.71 -9.40
CA LYS A 54 5.28 -6.28 -9.45
C LYS A 54 5.40 -4.74 -9.48
N PRO A 55 4.91 -4.05 -8.43
CA PRO A 55 4.94 -2.59 -8.39
C PRO A 55 6.35 -2.04 -8.17
N ASP A 56 6.59 -0.82 -8.63
CA ASP A 56 7.81 -0.05 -8.34
C ASP A 56 7.74 0.61 -6.96
N ILE A 57 6.52 0.91 -6.49
CA ILE A 57 6.25 1.60 -5.23
C ILE A 57 5.20 0.84 -4.42
N VAL A 58 5.47 0.64 -3.12
CA VAL A 58 4.48 0.14 -2.16
C VAL A 58 4.19 1.24 -1.13
N GLY A 59 2.94 1.69 -1.08
CA GLY A 59 2.44 2.65 -0.11
C GLY A 59 1.61 1.99 0.98
N MET A 60 1.77 2.45 2.21
CA MET A 60 0.97 2.03 3.35
C MET A 60 0.34 3.26 4.01
N SER A 61 -0.91 3.16 4.42
CA SER A 61 -1.64 4.20 5.14
C SER A 61 -2.09 3.71 6.51
N ALA A 62 -2.02 4.59 7.50
CA ALA A 62 -2.59 4.44 8.83
C ALA A 62 -2.87 5.83 9.40
N LEU A 63 -3.96 5.98 10.14
CA LEU A 63 -4.28 7.19 10.91
C LEU A 63 -3.97 6.99 12.39
N LEU A 64 -4.29 5.81 12.94
CA LEU A 64 -4.18 5.57 14.37
C LEU A 64 -2.75 5.17 14.75
N THR A 65 -2.23 5.75 15.83
CA THR A 65 -0.90 5.37 16.35
C THR A 65 -0.85 3.91 16.79
N THR A 66 -1.99 3.31 17.12
CA THR A 66 -2.13 1.89 17.48
C THR A 66 -2.03 0.95 16.28
N THR A 67 -2.30 1.42 15.05
CA THR A 67 -2.26 0.62 13.82
C THR A 67 -0.96 0.82 13.05
N MET A 68 -0.27 1.96 13.23
CA MET A 68 1.03 2.25 12.62
C MET A 68 2.10 1.16 12.82
N PRO A 69 2.25 0.51 13.99
CA PRO A 69 3.23 -0.58 14.16
C PRO A 69 3.03 -1.74 13.19
N TYR A 70 1.82 -1.94 12.67
CA TYR A 70 1.55 -2.98 11.66
C TYR A 70 2.28 -2.72 10.33
N MET A 71 2.60 -1.46 10.01
CA MET A 71 3.45 -1.15 8.85
C MET A 71 4.82 -1.83 8.97
N LYS A 72 5.38 -1.92 10.19
CA LYS A 72 6.65 -2.62 10.43
C LYS A 72 6.54 -4.10 10.08
N VAL A 73 5.42 -4.74 10.43
CA VAL A 73 5.16 -6.15 10.09
C VAL A 73 5.20 -6.34 8.57
N VAL A 74 4.53 -5.47 7.82
CA VAL A 74 4.56 -5.52 6.34
C VAL A 74 5.98 -5.34 5.81
N ILE A 75 6.71 -4.33 6.29
CA ILE A 75 8.09 -4.04 5.85
C ILE A 75 9.05 -5.20 6.17
N ASP A 76 8.97 -5.75 7.38
CA ASP A 76 9.83 -6.86 7.80
C ASP A 76 9.56 -8.09 6.94
N THR A 77 8.28 -8.46 6.72
CA THR A 77 7.92 -9.59 5.86
C THR A 77 8.34 -9.39 4.41
N MET A 78 8.29 -8.14 3.89
CA MET A 78 8.84 -7.84 2.56
C MET A 78 10.33 -8.17 2.51
N LYS A 79 11.12 -7.67 3.47
CA LYS A 79 12.58 -7.90 3.54
C LYS A 79 12.95 -9.37 3.73
N GLU A 80 12.12 -10.13 4.45
CA GLU A 80 12.32 -11.57 4.62
C GLU A 80 12.09 -12.34 3.31
N LYS A 81 11.22 -11.82 2.44
CA LYS A 81 10.90 -12.43 1.13
C LYS A 81 11.83 -11.98 -0.01
N GLY A 82 12.53 -10.85 0.11
CA GLY A 82 13.55 -10.37 -0.85
C GLY A 82 13.53 -8.86 -1.05
#